data_AF-A0A950KC02-F1
#
_entry.id   AF-A0A950KC02-F1
#
_cell.length_a   1.000
_cell.length_b   1.000
_cell.length_c   1.000
_cell.angle_alpha   90.00
_cell.angle_beta   90.00
_cell.angle_gamma   90.00
#
_symmetry.space_group_name_H-M   'P 1'
#
loop_
_entity.id
_entity.type
_entity.pdbx_description
1 polymer ?
#
loop_
_entity_poly.entity_id
_entity_poly.type
_entity_poly.pdbx_seq_one_letter_code
_entity_poly.pdbx_strand_id
1 'polypeptide(L)'
;MSIAVGLFLALLAQDAPYDPDPQHPWNELHRSLFTFCPSKADLPREYEGDPLFWPLPQEPWTAWSVSKDLVDRLDRFKDSLFQDPLKRAILQHDLWMFLDGLEGLPMGNTTTWAMESEELRNELRRRIVPILRRLALSIDELRALPDNYAQAVKSKRHAASFNAAEPERPFLPADLWEPEGPWVLVGNQSDAALAHEHVKLQRGRSAFFVFVALPGGRAATLEYVNGLKSIRRVARIPDPPAGTRLLLLRRAFILDVKGVPHLSPLTEEIRIRASLAQPQDAPAGFFEFHLNRGDLFKGAAGGLRATGPGEEAFLPFFNLLATARRVVRTSCTTCHGSGAILSTGFRLAGFDPATHERFYDGIPLKASTLEREADLTASRQRNDDSWQLLNRYWPKD
;
A
#
# COMPACT_ATOMS: atom_id res chain seq x y z
N MET A 1 -22.01 -0.40 37.13
CA MET A 1 -21.32 0.59 36.27
C MET A 1 -19.80 0.40 36.18
N SER A 2 -19.10 -0.11 37.21
CA SER A 2 -17.62 -0.21 37.18
C SER A 2 -17.03 -1.32 36.28
N ILE A 3 -17.78 -2.39 36.00
CA ILE A 3 -17.31 -3.54 35.19
C ILE A 3 -17.36 -3.23 33.68
N ALA A 4 -18.32 -2.41 33.23
CA ALA A 4 -18.44 -2.01 31.82
C ALA A 4 -17.34 -1.05 31.37
N VAL A 5 -16.84 -0.20 32.27
CA VAL A 5 -15.71 0.71 32.00
C VAL A 5 -14.38 -0.06 31.95
N GLY A 6 -14.22 -1.08 32.80
CA GLY A 6 -13.04 -1.94 32.80
C GLY A 6 -12.90 -2.78 31.52
N LEU A 7 -14.01 -3.31 30.99
CA LEU A 7 -14.01 -4.01 29.71
C LEU A 7 -13.73 -3.06 28.53
N PHE A 8 -14.25 -1.83 28.58
CA PHE A 8 -14.01 -0.82 27.55
C PHE A 8 -12.54 -0.36 27.53
N LEU A 9 -11.91 -0.17 28.68
CA LEU A 9 -10.47 0.17 28.78
C LEU A 9 -9.54 -0.99 28.39
N ALA A 10 -9.91 -2.24 28.70
CA ALA A 10 -9.15 -3.42 28.27
C ALA A 10 -9.25 -3.67 26.75
N LEU A 11 -10.38 -3.34 26.12
CA LEU A 11 -10.53 -3.34 24.66
C LEU A 11 -9.75 -2.18 23.99
N LEU A 12 -9.64 -1.02 24.64
CA LEU A 12 -8.87 0.13 24.13
C LEU A 12 -7.34 -0.05 24.22
N ALA A 13 -6.85 -0.87 25.14
CA ALA A 13 -5.42 -1.09 25.37
C ALA A 13 -4.71 -1.90 24.28
N GLN A 14 -5.44 -2.58 23.39
CA GLN A 14 -4.84 -3.39 22.31
C GLN A 14 -4.58 -2.61 21.01
N ASP A 15 -5.24 -1.46 20.79
CA ASP A 15 -5.19 -0.67 19.54
C ASP A 15 -4.44 0.66 19.71
N ALA A 16 -3.37 0.66 20.52
CA ALA A 16 -2.59 1.84 20.87
C ALA A 16 -1.15 1.74 20.34
N PRO A 17 -0.94 1.77 19.00
CA PRO A 17 0.38 1.52 18.44
C PRO A 17 1.39 2.63 18.79
N TYR A 18 0.95 3.88 18.91
CA TYR A 18 1.85 5.02 19.04
C TYR A 18 2.33 5.30 20.47
N ASP A 19 1.54 4.94 21.48
CA ASP A 19 1.86 5.24 22.88
C ASP A 19 1.23 4.22 23.83
N PRO A 20 1.88 3.86 24.96
CA PRO A 20 1.29 2.98 25.96
C PRO A 20 -0.03 3.52 26.55
N ASP A 21 -0.23 4.84 26.60
CA ASP A 21 -1.52 5.43 26.98
C ASP A 21 -2.51 5.33 25.81
N PRO A 22 -3.59 4.55 25.94
CA PRO A 22 -4.59 4.42 24.87
C PRO A 22 -5.32 5.73 24.57
N GLN A 23 -5.32 6.71 25.49
CA GLN A 23 -5.91 8.04 25.31
C GLN A 23 -4.91 9.07 24.78
N HIS A 24 -3.67 8.66 24.51
CA HIS A 24 -2.67 9.54 23.94
C HIS A 24 -3.16 10.12 22.59
N PRO A 25 -2.96 11.44 22.31
CA PRO A 25 -3.44 12.09 21.08
C PRO A 25 -3.07 11.36 19.77
N TRP A 26 -1.86 10.79 19.67
CA TRP A 26 -1.45 9.92 18.55
C TRP A 26 -2.40 8.72 18.33
N ASN A 27 -2.71 7.98 19.40
CA ASN A 27 -3.58 6.79 19.32
C ASN A 27 -5.02 7.19 19.01
N GLU A 28 -5.49 8.30 19.58
CA GLU A 28 -6.81 8.82 19.29
C GLU A 28 -6.98 9.27 17.84
N LEU A 29 -5.99 9.99 17.30
CA LEU A 29 -5.99 10.36 15.89
C LEU A 29 -5.93 9.11 15.01
N HIS A 30 -5.02 8.18 15.28
CA HIS A 30 -4.94 6.90 14.57
C HIS A 30 -6.29 6.17 14.56
N ARG A 31 -6.99 6.09 15.70
CA ARG A 31 -8.33 5.49 15.72
C ARG A 31 -9.32 6.25 14.84
N SER A 32 -9.34 7.58 14.85
CA SER A 32 -10.20 8.31 13.91
C SER A 32 -9.82 8.06 12.46
N LEU A 33 -8.53 7.76 12.18
CA LEU A 33 -8.08 7.46 10.84
C LEU A 33 -8.43 6.04 10.35
N PHE A 34 -8.43 5.05 11.26
CA PHE A 34 -8.51 3.62 10.92
C PHE A 34 -9.77 2.92 11.43
N THR A 35 -10.56 3.57 12.29
CA THR A 35 -11.81 2.98 12.79
C THR A 35 -12.94 3.30 11.81
N PHE A 36 -13.24 2.32 10.96
CA PHE A 36 -14.52 2.25 10.25
C PHE A 36 -15.64 2.11 11.29
N CYS A 37 -16.73 2.88 11.21
CA CYS A 37 -17.86 2.73 12.12
C CYS A 37 -19.08 2.10 11.43
N PRO A 38 -19.10 0.76 11.21
CA PRO A 38 -20.35 0.02 11.23
C PRO A 38 -20.62 -0.36 12.70
N SER A 39 -21.88 -0.55 13.05
CA SER A 39 -22.27 -0.94 14.41
C SER A 39 -21.37 -2.02 15.05
N LYS A 40 -20.91 -1.73 16.26
CA LYS A 40 -20.19 -2.60 17.22
C LYS A 40 -20.34 -4.11 16.97
N ALA A 41 -19.25 -4.77 16.54
CA ALA A 41 -18.75 -6.08 17.02
C ALA A 41 -17.82 -6.78 16.01
N ASP A 42 -17.87 -6.41 14.72
CA ASP A 42 -17.42 -7.28 13.63
C ASP A 42 -16.34 -6.66 12.70
N LEU A 43 -15.37 -5.91 13.24
CA LEU A 43 -14.23 -5.46 12.42
C LEU A 43 -13.06 -6.45 12.52
N PRO A 44 -12.54 -6.99 11.40
CA PRO A 44 -11.23 -7.62 11.37
C PRO A 44 -10.19 -6.55 11.74
N ARG A 45 -9.48 -6.80 12.84
CA ARG A 45 -8.54 -5.88 13.47
C ARG A 45 -7.17 -5.82 12.78
N GLU A 46 -7.05 -6.41 11.59
CA GLU A 46 -5.78 -6.96 11.14
C GLU A 46 -5.18 -6.28 9.89
N TYR A 47 -5.88 -5.32 9.28
CA TYR A 47 -5.36 -4.53 8.17
C TYR A 47 -5.12 -3.07 8.56
N GLU A 48 -3.87 -2.82 8.94
CA GLU A 48 -3.35 -1.49 9.29
C GLU A 48 -2.75 -0.75 8.07
N GLY A 49 -2.71 -1.36 6.88
CA GLY A 49 -1.92 -0.85 5.76
C GLY A 49 -2.33 0.54 5.26
N ASP A 50 -3.63 0.83 5.24
CA ASP A 50 -4.20 2.08 4.71
C ASP A 50 -5.39 2.54 5.56
N PRO A 51 -5.54 3.85 5.81
CA PRO A 51 -6.72 4.37 6.52
C PRO A 51 -8.07 4.00 5.87
N LEU A 52 -9.10 3.75 6.70
CA LEU A 52 -10.37 3.11 6.31
C LEU A 52 -11.57 4.08 6.25
N PHE A 53 -11.46 5.19 5.53
CA PHE A 53 -12.48 6.26 5.52
C PHE A 53 -13.61 6.14 4.49
N TRP A 54 -13.84 4.96 3.94
CA TRP A 54 -14.77 4.80 2.81
C TRP A 54 -16.20 4.52 3.30
N PRO A 55 -17.18 5.42 3.11
CA PRO A 55 -18.55 5.16 3.56
C PRO A 55 -19.16 3.98 2.79
N LEU A 56 -19.85 3.10 3.53
CA LEU A 56 -20.71 2.08 2.95
C LEU A 56 -21.93 2.74 2.28
N PRO A 57 -22.40 2.26 1.12
CA PRO A 57 -23.65 2.74 0.52
C PRO A 57 -24.90 2.56 1.41
N GLN A 58 -24.80 1.77 2.48
CA GLN A 58 -25.94 1.29 3.27
C GLN A 58 -26.00 1.82 4.71
N GLU A 59 -25.01 2.59 5.20
CA GLU A 59 -25.06 3.15 6.56
C GLU A 59 -25.08 4.70 6.53
N PRO A 60 -25.99 5.35 7.29
CA PRO A 60 -26.18 6.80 7.28
C PRO A 60 -25.09 7.60 8.03
N TRP A 61 -23.94 7.00 8.36
CA TRP A 61 -22.79 7.74 8.86
C TRP A 61 -22.23 8.59 7.74
N THR A 62 -22.46 9.90 7.82
CA THR A 62 -21.88 10.86 6.89
C THR A 62 -20.41 11.03 7.22
N ALA A 63 -19.55 11.06 6.18
CA ALA A 63 -18.15 11.45 6.27
C ALA A 63 -17.93 12.69 7.18
N TRP A 64 -18.92 13.59 7.19
CA TRP A 64 -19.08 14.73 8.10
C TRP A 64 -18.78 14.44 9.59
N SER A 65 -19.30 13.36 10.17
CA SER A 65 -19.13 13.07 11.60
C SER A 65 -17.70 12.65 11.96
N VAL A 66 -17.08 11.84 11.10
CA VAL A 66 -15.67 11.44 11.21
C VAL A 66 -14.77 12.65 11.00
N SER A 67 -15.08 13.47 10.00
CA SER A 67 -14.36 14.70 9.68
C SER A 67 -14.42 15.73 10.81
N LYS A 68 -15.57 15.88 11.50
CA LYS A 68 -15.69 16.78 12.65
C LYS A 68 -14.92 16.26 13.87
N ASP A 69 -15.04 14.97 14.19
CA ASP A 69 -14.25 14.35 15.26
C ASP A 69 -12.75 14.52 14.98
N LEU A 70 -12.32 14.28 13.74
CA LEU A 70 -10.93 14.47 13.32
C LEU A 70 -10.45 15.90 13.58
N VAL A 71 -11.23 16.91 13.20
CA VAL A 71 -10.95 18.33 13.48
C VAL A 71 -10.67 18.56 14.97
N ASP A 72 -11.57 18.10 15.85
CA ASP A 72 -11.45 18.32 17.29
C ASP A 72 -10.22 17.60 17.86
N ARG A 73 -9.80 16.48 17.25
CA ARG A 73 -8.59 15.76 17.66
C ARG A 73 -7.30 16.42 17.20
N LEU A 74 -7.28 16.99 16.00
CA LEU A 74 -6.12 17.68 15.43
C LEU A 74 -5.70 18.88 16.30
N ASP A 75 -6.66 19.63 16.85
CA ASP A 75 -6.38 20.81 17.70
C ASP A 75 -5.66 20.46 19.03
N ARG A 76 -5.58 19.17 19.40
CA ARG A 76 -4.89 18.69 20.61
C ARG A 76 -3.42 18.34 20.39
N PHE A 77 -2.91 18.40 19.15
CA PHE A 77 -1.51 18.13 18.85
C PHE A 77 -0.60 19.31 19.24
N LYS A 78 0.31 19.07 20.18
CA LYS A 78 1.31 20.03 20.66
C LYS A 78 2.71 19.68 20.14
N ASP A 79 3.61 20.67 20.08
CA ASP A 79 4.98 20.47 19.55
C ASP A 79 5.78 19.39 20.28
N SER A 80 5.51 19.22 21.58
CA SER A 80 6.13 18.19 22.41
C SER A 80 5.85 16.76 21.92
N LEU A 81 4.86 16.56 21.07
CA LEU A 81 4.50 15.25 20.54
C LEU A 81 5.35 14.83 19.33
N PHE A 82 6.06 15.74 18.67
CA PHE A 82 6.77 15.50 17.41
C PHE A 82 8.26 15.13 17.57
N GLN A 83 8.59 14.30 18.56
CA GLN A 83 9.99 13.96 18.87
C GLN A 83 10.49 12.71 18.15
N ASP A 84 9.61 11.76 17.83
CA ASP A 84 9.97 10.48 17.22
C ASP A 84 9.80 10.54 15.68
N PRO A 85 10.90 10.52 14.89
CA PRO A 85 10.81 10.65 13.44
C PRO A 85 10.06 9.48 12.76
N LEU A 86 10.14 8.28 13.31
CA LEU A 86 9.47 7.10 12.75
C LEU A 86 7.96 7.21 12.95
N LYS A 87 7.50 7.56 14.15
CA LYS A 87 6.06 7.80 14.41
C LYS A 87 5.54 8.96 13.58
N ARG A 88 6.33 10.03 13.44
CA ARG A 88 6.01 11.16 12.55
C ARG A 88 5.83 10.73 11.10
N ALA A 89 6.78 9.96 10.56
CA ALA A 89 6.72 9.49 9.18
C ALA A 89 5.45 8.68 8.90
N ILE A 90 5.11 7.71 9.78
CA ILE A 90 3.92 6.88 9.61
C ILE A 90 2.63 7.71 9.67
N LEU A 91 2.45 8.56 10.70
CA LEU A 91 1.23 9.38 10.79
C LEU A 91 1.15 10.41 9.67
N GLN A 92 2.28 10.97 9.24
CA GLN A 92 2.31 11.91 8.13
C GLN A 92 1.78 11.24 6.86
N HIS A 93 2.23 10.01 6.57
CA HIS A 93 1.74 9.24 5.43
C HIS A 93 0.23 8.97 5.52
N ASP A 94 -0.26 8.57 6.70
CA ASP A 94 -1.68 8.30 6.95
C ASP A 94 -2.54 9.57 6.77
N LEU A 95 -2.11 10.71 7.34
CA LEU A 95 -2.82 12.00 7.22
C LEU A 95 -2.78 12.55 5.80
N TRP A 96 -1.68 12.33 5.08
CA TRP A 96 -1.57 12.75 3.69
C TRP A 96 -2.53 11.96 2.81
N MET A 97 -2.69 10.66 3.05
CA MET A 97 -3.73 9.88 2.38
C MET A 97 -5.14 10.41 2.66
N PHE A 98 -5.43 10.82 3.89
CA PHE A 98 -6.73 11.43 4.21
C PHE A 98 -6.94 12.77 3.49
N LEU A 99 -5.93 13.66 3.49
CA LEU A 99 -5.97 14.93 2.76
C LEU A 99 -6.25 14.70 1.26
N ASP A 100 -5.58 13.72 0.67
CA ASP A 100 -5.78 13.34 -0.72
C ASP A 100 -7.21 12.83 -0.96
N GLY A 101 -7.83 12.14 0.00
CA GLY A 101 -9.22 11.72 -0.07
C GLY A 101 -10.23 12.88 -0.17
N LEU A 102 -9.89 14.06 0.37
CA LEU A 102 -10.77 15.25 0.34
C LEU A 102 -10.98 15.81 -1.07
N GLU A 103 -10.09 15.52 -2.03
CA GLU A 103 -10.24 15.90 -3.45
C GLU A 103 -11.05 14.87 -4.26
N GLY A 104 -11.60 13.85 -3.60
CA GLY A 104 -12.39 12.81 -4.25
C GLY A 104 -11.57 11.63 -4.76
N LEU A 105 -12.28 10.68 -5.38
CA LEU A 105 -11.70 9.40 -5.79
C LEU A 105 -10.82 9.51 -7.04
N PRO A 106 -9.66 8.82 -7.08
CA PRO A 106 -8.77 8.82 -8.26
C PRO A 106 -9.39 8.17 -9.53
N MET A 107 -10.58 7.57 -9.44
CA MET A 107 -11.26 6.88 -10.55
C MET A 107 -12.39 7.68 -11.21
N GLY A 108 -12.64 8.92 -10.78
CA GLY A 108 -13.62 9.81 -11.42
C GLY A 108 -15.07 9.52 -11.03
N ASN A 109 -15.76 10.62 -10.71
CA ASN A 109 -17.19 10.85 -10.59
C ASN A 109 -18.11 9.64 -10.34
N THR A 110 -18.41 9.33 -9.07
CA THR A 110 -19.77 9.01 -8.59
C THR A 110 -19.82 8.89 -7.04
N THR A 111 -20.33 9.96 -6.41
CA THR A 111 -21.39 9.91 -5.38
C THR A 111 -21.17 9.31 -3.96
N THR A 112 -20.03 9.51 -3.29
CA THR A 112 -19.99 9.30 -1.81
C THR A 112 -19.38 10.43 -0.99
N TRP A 113 -18.43 11.21 -1.53
CA TRP A 113 -17.91 12.42 -0.86
C TRP A 113 -18.69 13.70 -1.20
N ALA A 114 -19.69 13.59 -2.10
CA ALA A 114 -20.59 14.70 -2.45
C ALA A 114 -21.50 15.15 -1.29
N MET A 115 -21.35 14.57 -0.09
CA MET A 115 -22.13 14.89 1.12
C MET A 115 -21.40 15.76 2.13
N GLU A 116 -20.11 16.05 1.95
CA GLU A 116 -19.43 17.06 2.77
C GLU A 116 -19.57 18.44 2.12
N SER A 117 -19.86 19.46 2.93
CA SER A 117 -19.88 20.83 2.44
C SER A 117 -18.45 21.28 2.13
N GLU A 118 -18.28 22.15 1.13
CA GLU A 118 -16.97 22.68 0.75
C GLU A 118 -16.31 23.44 1.92
N GLU A 119 -17.11 24.01 2.82
CA GLU A 119 -16.65 24.66 4.05
C GLU A 119 -15.92 23.69 4.97
N LEU A 120 -16.46 22.47 5.19
CA LEU A 120 -15.81 21.48 6.05
C LEU A 120 -14.52 20.94 5.39
N ARG A 121 -14.53 20.67 4.09
CA ARG A 121 -13.30 20.29 3.37
C ARG A 121 -12.22 21.36 3.52
N ASN A 122 -12.58 22.63 3.37
CA ASN A 122 -11.65 23.75 3.55
C ASN A 122 -11.16 23.90 4.99
N GLU A 123 -11.99 23.58 5.96
CA GLU A 123 -11.61 23.56 7.36
C GLU A 123 -10.62 22.43 7.68
N LEU A 124 -10.89 21.21 7.21
CA LEU A 124 -9.98 20.07 7.32
C LEU A 124 -8.63 20.37 6.68
N ARG A 125 -8.63 20.88 5.44
CA ARG A 125 -7.41 21.28 4.71
C ARG A 125 -6.56 22.27 5.54
N ARG A 126 -7.20 23.30 6.11
CA ARG A 126 -6.53 24.32 6.94
C ARG A 126 -5.95 23.78 8.24
N ARG A 127 -6.48 22.68 8.79
CA ARG A 127 -5.98 22.06 10.04
C ARG A 127 -4.97 20.94 9.79
N ILE A 128 -5.18 20.13 8.77
CA ILE A 128 -4.31 18.98 8.46
C ILE A 128 -2.95 19.46 7.95
N VAL A 129 -2.92 20.44 7.04
CA VAL A 129 -1.66 20.84 6.39
C VAL A 129 -0.63 21.40 7.39
N PRO A 130 -0.98 22.28 8.35
CA PRO A 130 -0.04 22.68 9.41
C PRO A 130 0.48 21.51 10.25
N ILE A 131 -0.34 20.48 10.49
CA ILE A 131 0.09 19.28 11.21
C ILE A 131 1.02 18.45 10.34
N LEU A 132 0.72 18.24 9.05
CA LEU A 132 1.64 17.59 8.12
C LEU A 132 2.99 18.29 8.07
N ARG A 133 3.04 19.63 8.12
CA ARG A 133 4.30 20.40 8.21
C ARG A 133 5.08 20.11 9.48
N ARG A 134 4.42 20.02 10.63
CA ARG A 134 5.07 19.66 11.91
C ARG A 134 5.53 18.20 11.93
N LEU A 135 4.80 17.33 11.23
CA LEU A 135 5.18 15.93 11.03
C LEU A 135 6.25 15.75 9.95
N ALA A 136 6.52 16.75 9.11
CA ALA A 136 7.49 16.70 8.03
C ALA A 136 8.90 16.42 8.56
N LEU A 137 9.66 15.54 7.90
CA LEU A 137 10.99 15.16 8.37
C LEU A 137 12.06 16.04 7.71
N SER A 138 13.15 16.31 8.42
CA SER A 138 14.38 16.75 7.77
C SER A 138 14.96 15.63 6.89
N ILE A 139 15.83 16.00 5.95
CA ILE A 139 16.50 15.02 5.08
C ILE A 139 17.34 14.02 5.91
N ASP A 140 17.95 14.48 7.02
CA ASP A 140 18.75 13.61 7.87
C ASP A 140 17.86 12.64 8.68
N GLU A 141 16.71 13.10 9.19
CA GLU A 141 15.72 12.22 9.80
C GLU A 141 15.18 11.17 8.81
N LEU A 142 14.90 11.57 7.56
CA LEU A 142 14.45 10.66 6.49
C LEU A 142 15.47 9.55 6.23
N ARG A 143 16.75 9.91 6.11
CA ARG A 143 17.85 8.94 5.91
C ARG A 143 18.05 8.03 7.12
N ALA A 144 17.72 8.51 8.31
CA ALA A 144 17.84 7.75 9.56
C ALA A 144 16.64 6.83 9.82
N LEU A 145 15.57 6.87 9.01
CA LEU A 145 14.45 5.95 9.13
C LEU A 145 14.92 4.48 8.99
N PRO A 146 14.33 3.55 9.74
CA PRO A 146 14.71 2.14 9.68
C PRO A 146 14.34 1.53 8.33
N ASP A 147 15.25 0.72 7.76
CA ASP A 147 14.90 -0.25 6.73
C ASP A 147 14.23 -1.45 7.38
N ASN A 148 12.90 -1.40 7.40
CA ASN A 148 12.08 -2.39 8.07
C ASN A 148 12.04 -3.72 7.31
N TYR A 149 12.27 -3.71 5.99
CA TYR A 149 12.48 -4.93 5.20
C TYR A 149 13.76 -5.66 5.64
N ALA A 150 14.87 -4.93 5.73
CA ALA A 150 16.16 -5.49 6.17
C ALA A 150 16.07 -6.02 7.60
N GLN A 151 15.36 -5.33 8.50
CA GLN A 151 15.10 -5.82 9.86
C GLN A 151 14.27 -7.12 9.87
N ALA A 152 13.23 -7.22 9.04
CA ALA A 152 12.42 -8.42 8.91
C ALA A 152 13.24 -9.62 8.41
N VAL A 153 14.07 -9.43 7.39
CA VAL A 153 15.02 -10.46 6.92
C VAL A 153 15.99 -10.87 8.03
N LYS A 154 16.60 -9.90 8.73
CA LYS A 154 17.56 -10.15 9.81
C LYS A 154 16.94 -10.94 10.97
N SER A 155 15.63 -10.80 11.20
CA SER A 155 14.91 -11.53 12.25
C SER A 155 14.84 -13.04 12.01
N LYS A 156 15.01 -13.49 10.76
CA LYS A 156 14.88 -14.90 10.34
C LYS A 156 13.55 -15.56 10.72
N ARG A 157 12.50 -14.77 10.97
CA ARG A 157 11.14 -15.27 11.27
C ARG A 157 10.52 -16.00 10.08
N HIS A 158 10.93 -15.64 8.85
CA HIS A 158 10.49 -16.24 7.61
C HIS A 158 11.65 -16.91 6.88
N ALA A 159 11.36 -17.93 6.08
CA ALA A 159 12.37 -18.58 5.25
C ALA A 159 12.94 -17.58 4.23
N ALA A 160 14.20 -17.74 3.82
CA ALA A 160 14.82 -16.86 2.82
C ALA A 160 14.40 -17.18 1.38
N SER A 161 13.82 -18.37 1.14
CA SER A 161 13.46 -18.86 -0.18
C SER A 161 12.15 -19.63 -0.16
N PHE A 162 11.46 -19.61 -1.30
CA PHE A 162 10.28 -20.45 -1.51
C PHE A 162 10.63 -21.93 -1.41
N ASN A 163 9.84 -22.69 -0.65
CA ASN A 163 9.93 -24.14 -0.60
C ASN A 163 8.69 -24.74 -1.28
N ALA A 164 8.87 -25.38 -2.44
CA ALA A 164 7.77 -26.02 -3.17
C ALA A 164 7.13 -27.19 -2.40
N ALA A 165 7.84 -27.79 -1.44
CA ALA A 165 7.30 -28.83 -0.56
C ALA A 165 6.46 -28.25 0.60
N GLU A 166 6.60 -26.96 0.90
CA GLU A 166 5.83 -26.24 1.91
C GLU A 166 5.22 -24.96 1.28
N PRO A 167 4.33 -25.09 0.26
CA PRO A 167 3.89 -23.97 -0.56
C PRO A 167 3.08 -22.90 0.21
N GLU A 168 2.57 -23.24 1.40
CA GLU A 168 1.85 -22.32 2.29
C GLU A 168 2.75 -21.57 3.26
N ARG A 169 4.03 -21.95 3.38
CA ARG A 169 4.97 -21.34 4.33
C ARG A 169 5.52 -20.03 3.74
N PRO A 170 5.26 -18.87 4.38
CA PRO A 170 5.77 -17.59 3.90
C PRO A 170 7.30 -17.53 3.90
N PHE A 171 7.84 -16.87 2.89
CA PHE A 171 9.27 -16.60 2.76
C PHE A 171 9.50 -15.12 2.44
N LEU A 172 10.67 -14.61 2.79
CA LEU A 172 11.09 -13.24 2.57
C LEU A 172 12.54 -13.23 2.06
N PRO A 173 12.79 -12.88 0.78
CA PRO A 173 14.12 -12.98 0.18
C PRO A 173 15.12 -12.01 0.78
N ALA A 174 16.27 -12.52 1.24
CA ALA A 174 17.34 -11.68 1.78
C ALA A 174 18.09 -10.89 0.70
N ASP A 175 18.03 -11.37 -0.55
CA ASP A 175 18.76 -10.92 -1.73
C ASP A 175 17.92 -10.03 -2.67
N LEU A 176 16.74 -9.57 -2.23
CA LEU A 176 15.81 -8.81 -3.07
C LEU A 176 16.44 -7.54 -3.68
N TRP A 177 17.29 -6.88 -2.89
CA TRP A 177 17.89 -5.59 -3.23
C TRP A 177 19.30 -5.71 -3.83
N GLU A 178 19.82 -6.92 -4.00
CA GLU A 178 21.14 -7.12 -4.58
C GLU A 178 21.10 -6.74 -6.07
N PRO A 179 21.89 -5.75 -6.54
CA PRO A 179 21.80 -5.27 -7.92
C PRO A 179 22.01 -6.36 -8.97
N GLU A 180 22.92 -7.31 -8.67
CA GLU A 180 23.22 -8.49 -9.49
C GLU A 180 22.60 -9.79 -8.96
N GLY A 181 21.65 -9.67 -8.04
CA GLY A 181 20.90 -10.78 -7.48
C GLY A 181 19.93 -11.44 -8.46
N PRO A 182 19.29 -12.54 -8.04
CA PRO A 182 18.35 -13.29 -8.88
C PRO A 182 17.03 -12.55 -9.13
N TRP A 183 16.70 -11.55 -8.31
CA TRP A 183 15.53 -10.71 -8.48
C TRP A 183 15.84 -9.53 -9.39
N VAL A 184 15.13 -9.47 -10.52
CA VAL A 184 15.22 -8.35 -11.46
C VAL A 184 14.05 -7.42 -11.23
N LEU A 185 14.33 -6.17 -10.84
CA LEU A 185 13.34 -5.09 -10.85
C LEU A 185 12.92 -4.80 -12.28
N VAL A 186 11.64 -4.91 -12.57
CA VAL A 186 11.06 -4.68 -13.90
C VAL A 186 10.23 -3.40 -13.92
N GLY A 187 10.38 -2.65 -15.01
CA GLY A 187 9.61 -1.47 -15.33
C GLY A 187 8.95 -1.61 -16.71
N ASN A 188 8.03 -0.72 -17.04
CA ASN A 188 7.57 -0.59 -18.42
C ASN A 188 8.57 0.25 -19.25
N GLN A 189 8.45 0.24 -20.58
CA GLN A 189 9.25 1.09 -21.47
C GLN A 189 8.74 2.53 -21.62
N SER A 190 7.52 2.83 -21.17
CA SER A 190 6.95 4.17 -21.26
C SER A 190 7.40 5.06 -20.08
N ASP A 191 6.91 6.30 -20.06
CA ASP A 191 7.13 7.27 -18.99
C ASP A 191 6.08 7.13 -17.86
N ALA A 192 5.71 5.90 -17.52
CA ALA A 192 4.80 5.60 -16.41
C ALA A 192 5.40 4.52 -15.51
N ALA A 193 5.05 4.49 -14.22
CA ALA A 193 5.41 3.34 -13.38
C ALA A 193 4.75 2.05 -13.90
N LEU A 194 5.40 0.89 -13.75
CA LEU A 194 4.84 -0.39 -14.24
C LEU A 194 3.51 -0.72 -13.56
N ALA A 195 3.44 -0.57 -12.23
CA ALA A 195 2.22 -0.78 -11.46
C ALA A 195 1.30 0.47 -11.49
N HIS A 196 1.05 1.02 -12.68
CA HIS A 196 0.35 2.30 -12.89
C HIS A 196 -0.95 2.43 -12.10
N GLU A 197 -1.80 1.40 -12.11
CA GLU A 197 -3.08 1.43 -11.41
C GLU A 197 -2.92 1.45 -9.88
N HIS A 198 -1.91 0.75 -9.33
CA HIS A 198 -1.62 0.80 -7.90
C HIS A 198 -1.14 2.20 -7.48
N VAL A 199 -0.22 2.77 -8.27
CA VAL A 199 0.29 4.14 -8.09
C VAL A 199 -0.86 5.16 -8.20
N LYS A 200 -1.78 4.97 -9.15
CA LYS A 200 -2.98 5.82 -9.32
C LYS A 200 -3.89 5.77 -8.10
N LEU A 201 -4.19 4.58 -7.60
CA LEU A 201 -5.06 4.42 -6.43
C LEU A 201 -4.44 5.03 -5.17
N GLN A 202 -3.11 4.97 -5.05
CA GLN A 202 -2.37 5.65 -3.98
C GLN A 202 -2.02 7.11 -4.29
N ARG A 203 -2.51 7.68 -5.40
CA ARG A 203 -2.19 9.04 -5.91
C ARG A 203 -0.69 9.39 -5.83
N GLY A 204 0.15 8.38 -6.01
CA GLY A 204 1.61 8.48 -5.96
C GLY A 204 2.24 8.70 -4.58
N ARG A 205 1.48 8.55 -3.47
CA ARG A 205 2.03 8.58 -2.10
C ARG A 205 2.89 7.36 -1.76
N SER A 206 2.80 6.29 -2.53
CA SER A 206 3.64 5.09 -2.38
C SER A 206 4.17 4.64 -3.72
N ALA A 207 5.45 4.26 -3.76
CA ALA A 207 6.07 3.61 -4.90
C ALA A 207 5.79 2.11 -4.88
N PHE A 208 5.60 1.54 -6.06
CA PHE A 208 5.37 0.12 -6.25
C PHE A 208 6.47 -0.47 -7.14
N PHE A 209 7.19 -1.45 -6.62
CA PHE A 209 8.30 -2.12 -7.28
C PHE A 209 7.93 -3.55 -7.61
N VAL A 210 8.10 -3.96 -8.86
CA VAL A 210 7.80 -5.31 -9.33
C VAL A 210 9.10 -6.03 -9.61
N PHE A 211 9.35 -7.13 -8.92
CA PHE A 211 10.51 -7.98 -9.12
C PHE A 211 10.10 -9.30 -9.73
N VAL A 212 10.94 -9.83 -10.63
CA VAL A 212 10.78 -11.15 -11.23
C VAL A 212 12.05 -11.96 -10.98
N ALA A 213 11.90 -13.25 -10.69
CA ALA A 213 13.02 -14.19 -10.57
C ALA A 213 12.64 -15.54 -11.19
N LEU A 214 13.32 -15.93 -12.27
CA LEU A 214 13.22 -17.25 -12.87
C LEU A 214 14.19 -18.24 -12.18
N PRO A 215 13.93 -19.56 -12.24
CA PRO A 215 14.82 -20.57 -11.66
C PRO A 215 16.20 -20.62 -12.35
N GLY A 216 16.29 -20.22 -13.62
CA GLY A 216 17.55 -20.08 -14.35
C GLY A 216 18.39 -18.86 -13.92
N GLY A 217 17.97 -18.13 -12.88
CA GLY A 217 18.68 -16.99 -12.33
C GLY A 217 18.49 -15.70 -13.12
N ARG A 218 19.37 -14.73 -12.86
CA ARG A 218 19.28 -13.36 -13.40
C ARG A 218 19.35 -13.31 -14.93
N ALA A 219 20.30 -14.00 -15.55
CA ALA A 219 20.48 -13.99 -17.00
C ALA A 219 19.23 -14.50 -17.73
N ALA A 220 18.68 -15.64 -17.29
CA ALA A 220 17.43 -16.18 -17.82
C ALA A 220 16.25 -15.22 -17.58
N THR A 221 16.21 -14.55 -16.42
CA THR A 221 15.18 -13.56 -16.12
C THR A 221 15.25 -12.36 -17.07
N LEU A 222 16.44 -11.83 -17.33
CA LEU A 222 16.65 -10.71 -18.25
C LEU A 222 16.31 -11.08 -19.70
N GLU A 223 16.73 -12.26 -20.15
CA GLU A 223 16.37 -12.80 -21.46
C GLU A 223 14.85 -12.93 -21.59
N TYR A 224 14.20 -13.51 -20.59
CA TYR A 224 12.76 -13.66 -20.54
C TYR A 224 12.02 -12.31 -20.61
N VAL A 225 12.38 -11.35 -19.75
CA VAL A 225 11.79 -10.00 -19.72
C VAL A 225 12.00 -9.28 -21.07
N ASN A 226 13.17 -9.44 -21.69
CA ASN A 226 13.43 -8.88 -23.01
C ASN A 226 12.61 -9.54 -24.12
N GLY A 227 12.37 -10.85 -24.04
CA GLY A 227 11.53 -11.60 -24.98
C GLY A 227 10.06 -11.16 -24.97
N LEU A 228 9.55 -10.65 -23.85
CA LEU A 228 8.17 -10.15 -23.76
C LEU A 228 7.92 -8.89 -24.61
N LYS A 229 8.96 -8.16 -25.02
CA LYS A 229 8.83 -6.91 -25.79
C LYS A 229 8.17 -7.09 -27.16
N SER A 230 8.27 -8.29 -27.75
CA SER A 230 7.71 -8.57 -29.07
C SER A 230 6.24 -9.01 -29.04
N ILE A 231 5.68 -9.26 -27.87
CA ILE A 231 4.31 -9.74 -27.74
C ILE A 231 3.36 -8.55 -27.79
N ARG A 232 2.54 -8.45 -28.85
CA ARG A 232 1.64 -7.31 -29.04
C ARG A 232 0.18 -7.61 -28.77
N ARG A 233 -0.32 -8.80 -29.12
CA ARG A 233 -1.71 -9.20 -28.89
C ARG A 233 -1.80 -10.70 -28.67
N VAL A 234 -2.42 -11.10 -27.56
CA VAL A 234 -2.62 -12.52 -27.20
C VAL A 234 -4.05 -12.76 -26.72
N ALA A 235 -4.63 -13.89 -27.10
CA ALA A 235 -5.93 -14.33 -26.60
C ALA A 235 -5.85 -14.82 -25.14
N ARG A 236 -4.71 -15.42 -24.76
CA ARG A 236 -4.39 -15.86 -23.40
C ARG A 236 -3.01 -15.34 -23.00
N ILE A 237 -2.91 -14.83 -21.78
CA ILE A 237 -1.61 -14.44 -21.20
C ILE A 237 -0.77 -15.73 -21.06
N PRO A 238 0.44 -15.79 -21.65
CA PRO A 238 1.30 -16.96 -21.52
C PRO A 238 1.62 -17.25 -20.06
N ASP A 239 1.66 -18.52 -19.70
CA ASP A 239 2.17 -18.93 -18.39
C ASP A 239 3.69 -18.66 -18.33
N PRO A 240 4.21 -18.20 -17.18
CA PRO A 240 5.65 -18.04 -17.02
C PRO A 240 6.35 -19.40 -17.06
N PRO A 241 7.67 -19.41 -17.28
CA PRO A 241 8.48 -20.59 -17.00
C PRO A 241 8.21 -21.11 -15.59
N ALA A 242 8.12 -22.43 -15.44
CA ALA A 242 7.88 -23.06 -14.15
C ALA A 242 8.93 -22.64 -13.12
N GLY A 243 8.54 -22.48 -11.85
CA GLY A 243 9.42 -21.96 -10.80
C GLY A 243 9.67 -20.45 -10.82
N THR A 244 9.03 -19.71 -11.74
CA THR A 244 9.05 -18.24 -11.71
C THR A 244 8.41 -17.72 -10.43
N ARG A 245 9.08 -16.72 -9.86
CA ARG A 245 8.61 -15.95 -8.71
C ARG A 245 8.43 -14.49 -9.10
N LEU A 246 7.38 -13.87 -8.60
CA LEU A 246 7.12 -12.43 -8.71
C LEU A 246 6.93 -11.86 -7.32
N LEU A 247 7.46 -10.66 -7.10
CA LEU A 247 7.28 -9.90 -5.87
C LEU A 247 6.85 -8.48 -6.21
N LEU A 248 5.71 -8.04 -5.68
CA LEU A 248 5.28 -6.65 -5.66
C LEU A 248 5.60 -6.07 -4.28
N LEU A 249 6.31 -4.96 -4.23
CA LEU A 249 6.68 -4.29 -2.99
C LEU A 249 6.20 -2.85 -3.01
N ARG A 250 5.55 -2.41 -1.94
CA ARG A 250 5.11 -1.04 -1.72
C ARG A 250 6.00 -0.33 -0.70
N ARG A 251 6.52 0.85 -1.02
CA ARG A 251 7.21 1.75 -0.06
C ARG A 251 6.56 3.12 -0.02
N ALA A 252 6.52 3.70 1.17
CA ALA A 252 5.92 5.00 1.40
C ALA A 252 6.83 6.13 0.89
N PHE A 253 6.23 7.14 0.27
CA PHE A 253 6.83 8.47 0.23
C PHE A 253 6.53 9.22 1.52
N ILE A 254 7.52 9.99 1.96
CA ILE A 254 7.44 10.86 3.13
C ILE A 254 7.86 12.26 2.70
N LEU A 255 7.07 13.26 3.08
CA LEU A 255 7.33 14.67 2.87
C LEU A 255 8.47 15.15 3.77
N ASP A 256 9.40 15.86 3.16
CA ASP A 256 10.37 16.66 3.90
C ASP A 256 9.76 17.98 4.40
N VAL A 257 10.54 18.74 5.18
CA VAL A 257 10.14 20.07 5.70
C VAL A 257 9.75 21.08 4.61
N LYS A 258 10.18 20.89 3.36
CA LYS A 258 9.81 21.71 2.20
C LYS A 258 8.55 21.19 1.50
N GLY A 259 7.94 20.13 2.03
CA GLY A 259 6.80 19.47 1.43
C GLY A 259 7.19 18.70 0.18
N VAL A 260 8.45 18.33 -0.01
CA VAL A 260 8.91 17.53 -1.16
C VAL A 260 8.82 16.05 -0.79
N PRO A 261 8.27 15.18 -1.65
CA PRO A 261 8.11 13.78 -1.34
C PRO A 261 9.41 13.02 -1.63
N HIS A 262 9.86 12.23 -0.66
CA HIS A 262 11.04 11.37 -0.77
C HIS A 262 10.67 9.91 -0.55
N LEU A 263 11.21 9.02 -1.38
CA LEU A 263 11.07 7.59 -1.17
C LEU A 263 11.73 7.22 0.16
N SER A 264 10.96 6.65 1.07
CA SER A 264 11.49 6.19 2.36
C SER A 264 11.90 4.72 2.30
N PRO A 265 12.74 4.24 3.24
CA PRO A 265 13.04 2.81 3.37
C PRO A 265 11.88 1.99 3.96
N LEU A 266 10.77 2.65 4.36
CA LEU A 266 9.62 2.00 4.99
C LEU A 266 8.81 1.23 3.95
N THR A 267 8.91 -0.09 4.00
CA THR A 267 8.06 -1.03 3.28
C THR A 267 6.73 -1.19 3.99
N GLU A 268 5.65 -0.92 3.26
CA GLU A 268 4.28 -0.98 3.76
C GLU A 268 3.64 -2.35 3.49
N GLU A 269 3.97 -2.94 2.34
CA GLU A 269 3.33 -4.14 1.85
C GLU A 269 4.27 -4.92 0.92
N ILE A 270 4.21 -6.24 1.01
CA ILE A 270 4.92 -7.16 0.10
C ILE A 270 3.92 -8.22 -0.32
N ARG A 271 3.83 -8.47 -1.62
CA ARG A 271 3.05 -9.58 -2.19
C ARG A 271 3.95 -10.44 -3.05
N ILE A 272 3.99 -11.73 -2.77
CA ILE A 272 4.84 -12.69 -3.46
C ILE A 272 3.98 -13.78 -4.08
N ARG A 273 4.26 -14.08 -5.34
CA ARG A 273 3.71 -15.22 -6.05
C ARG A 273 4.83 -16.15 -6.47
N ALA A 274 4.66 -17.43 -6.24
CA ALA A 274 5.58 -18.46 -6.71
C ALA A 274 4.82 -19.50 -7.52
N SER A 275 5.36 -19.92 -8.66
CA SER A 275 4.87 -21.08 -9.42
C SER A 275 5.59 -22.36 -9.00
N LEU A 276 4.92 -23.50 -9.16
CA LEU A 276 5.54 -24.82 -8.99
C LEU A 276 6.46 -25.11 -10.18
N ALA A 277 7.26 -26.16 -10.05
CA ALA A 277 8.10 -26.70 -11.12
C ALA A 277 7.32 -27.32 -12.29
N GLN A 278 5.99 -27.47 -12.16
CA GLN A 278 5.09 -27.83 -13.27
C GLN A 278 4.08 -26.70 -13.49
N PRO A 279 3.73 -26.36 -14.75
CA PRO A 279 2.71 -25.37 -15.05
C PRO A 279 1.36 -25.79 -14.43
N GLN A 280 0.72 -24.88 -13.70
CA GLN A 280 -0.63 -25.02 -13.17
C GLN A 280 -1.40 -23.73 -13.44
N ASP A 281 -2.73 -23.84 -13.51
CA ASP A 281 -3.62 -22.69 -13.79
C ASP A 281 -3.61 -21.63 -12.68
N ALA A 282 -3.00 -21.92 -11.51
CA ALA A 282 -2.86 -21.01 -10.38
C ALA A 282 -1.43 -21.03 -9.81
N PRO A 283 -0.95 -19.93 -9.20
CA PRO A 283 0.33 -19.93 -8.49
C PRO A 283 0.31 -20.93 -7.33
N ALA A 284 1.46 -21.55 -7.11
CA ALA A 284 1.71 -22.53 -6.06
C ALA A 284 1.65 -21.94 -4.67
N GLY A 285 2.18 -20.73 -4.53
CA GLY A 285 2.28 -20.01 -3.27
C GLY A 285 1.89 -18.56 -3.49
N PHE A 286 1.01 -18.08 -2.62
CA PHE A 286 0.63 -16.68 -2.51
C PHE A 286 0.93 -16.22 -1.08
N PHE A 287 1.82 -15.24 -0.97
CA PHE A 287 2.26 -14.72 0.33
C PHE A 287 2.08 -13.22 0.34
N GLU A 288 1.60 -12.70 1.46
CA GLU A 288 1.40 -11.27 1.64
C GLU A 288 1.89 -10.87 3.02
N PHE A 289 2.58 -9.74 3.09
CA PHE A 289 3.10 -9.15 4.30
C PHE A 289 2.60 -7.72 4.39
N HIS A 290 2.17 -7.32 5.58
CA HIS A 290 1.75 -5.96 5.86
C HIS A 290 2.54 -5.36 7.00
N LEU A 291 2.68 -4.04 6.94
CA LEU A 291 3.15 -3.25 8.06
C LEU A 291 2.16 -3.33 9.22
N ASN A 292 2.65 -3.78 10.36
CA ASN A 292 2.02 -3.62 11.66
C ASN A 292 2.77 -2.52 12.42
N ARG A 293 2.08 -1.43 12.75
CA ARG A 293 2.71 -0.24 13.36
C ARG A 293 3.22 -0.55 14.76
N GLY A 294 2.45 -1.31 15.53
CA GLY A 294 2.83 -1.70 16.89
C GLY A 294 4.16 -2.47 16.93
N ASP A 295 4.32 -3.45 16.04
CA ASP A 295 5.56 -4.22 15.90
C ASP A 295 6.69 -3.37 15.32
N LEU A 296 6.40 -2.48 14.35
CA LEU A 296 7.40 -1.56 13.78
C LEU A 296 8.00 -0.66 14.87
N PHE A 297 7.16 0.01 15.67
CA PHE A 297 7.61 0.93 16.71
C PHE A 297 8.33 0.21 17.87
N LYS A 298 8.05 -1.08 18.08
CA LYS A 298 8.79 -1.94 19.03
C LYS A 298 10.06 -2.55 18.42
N GLY A 299 10.34 -2.33 17.14
CA GLY A 299 11.46 -2.96 16.42
C GLY A 299 11.31 -4.47 16.23
N ALA A 300 10.09 -5.02 16.38
CA ALA A 300 9.80 -6.44 16.30
C ALA A 300 9.77 -6.90 14.84
N ALA A 301 10.88 -7.47 14.36
CA ALA A 301 11.03 -7.98 12.99
C ALA A 301 10.65 -6.94 11.91
N GLY A 302 10.98 -5.67 12.13
CA GLY A 302 10.63 -4.58 11.21
C GLY A 302 9.14 -4.31 11.05
N GLY A 303 8.29 -4.88 11.91
CA GLY A 303 6.84 -4.71 11.80
C GLY A 303 6.23 -5.34 10.56
N LEU A 304 6.93 -6.20 9.82
CA LEU A 304 6.34 -6.90 8.67
C LEU A 304 5.73 -8.22 9.14
N ARG A 305 4.40 -8.30 9.08
CA ARG A 305 3.62 -9.48 9.49
C ARG A 305 3.09 -10.20 8.25
N ALA A 306 3.38 -11.49 8.14
CA ALA A 306 2.77 -12.33 7.11
C ALA A 306 1.28 -12.59 7.40
N THR A 307 0.44 -12.55 6.37
CA THR A 307 -0.98 -12.89 6.48
C THR A 307 -1.17 -14.41 6.52
N GLY A 308 -2.09 -14.87 7.37
CA GLY A 308 -2.44 -16.28 7.48
C GLY A 308 -3.29 -16.78 6.30
N PRO A 309 -3.34 -18.11 6.06
CA PRO A 309 -4.33 -18.69 5.17
C PRO A 309 -5.75 -18.36 5.66
N GLY A 310 -6.59 -17.81 4.79
CA GLY A 310 -7.98 -17.45 5.13
C GLY A 310 -8.12 -16.16 5.95
N GLU A 311 -7.04 -15.45 6.26
CA GLU A 311 -7.11 -14.15 6.91
C GLU A 311 -7.92 -13.17 6.06
N GLU A 312 -8.95 -12.58 6.65
CA GLU A 312 -9.83 -11.64 5.98
C GLU A 312 -9.48 -10.20 6.35
N ALA A 313 -9.45 -9.33 5.35
CA ALA A 313 -9.31 -7.89 5.55
C ALA A 313 -10.40 -7.14 4.79
N PHE A 314 -10.70 -5.94 5.28
CA PHE A 314 -11.28 -4.92 4.43
C PHE A 314 -10.19 -4.41 3.50
N LEU A 315 -10.45 -4.49 2.19
CA LEU A 315 -9.54 -3.96 1.18
C LEU A 315 -10.02 -2.56 0.80
N PRO A 316 -9.37 -1.49 1.27
CA PRO A 316 -9.76 -0.11 0.92
C PRO A 316 -9.53 0.20 -0.57
N PHE A 317 -8.91 -0.73 -1.31
CA PHE A 317 -8.56 -0.63 -2.72
C PHE A 317 -9.76 -0.48 -3.69
N PHE A 318 -11.01 -0.74 -3.28
CA PHE A 318 -12.16 -0.74 -4.20
C PHE A 318 -13.38 0.05 -3.68
N ASN A 319 -13.61 1.20 -4.30
CA ASN A 319 -14.91 1.90 -4.23
C ASN A 319 -15.95 1.39 -5.23
N LEU A 320 -15.60 0.52 -6.20
CA LEU A 320 -16.55 0.18 -7.27
C LEU A 320 -17.48 -0.99 -6.94
N LEU A 321 -17.01 -2.05 -6.26
CA LEU A 321 -17.83 -3.20 -5.86
C LEU A 321 -17.19 -3.92 -4.66
N ALA A 322 -17.93 -3.99 -3.55
CA ALA A 322 -17.69 -4.82 -2.36
C ALA A 322 -16.76 -4.26 -1.27
N THR A 323 -17.39 -3.53 -0.37
CA THR A 323 -17.12 -3.44 1.08
C THR A 323 -17.31 -4.78 1.83
N ALA A 324 -17.08 -5.91 1.16
CA ALA A 324 -17.15 -7.23 1.77
C ALA A 324 -15.77 -7.60 2.33
N ARG A 325 -15.76 -8.26 3.48
CA ARG A 325 -14.57 -8.97 3.94
C ARG A 325 -14.10 -9.91 2.81
N ARG A 326 -12.80 -9.87 2.53
CA ARG A 326 -12.20 -10.77 1.54
C ARG A 326 -10.97 -11.40 2.13
N VAL A 327 -10.75 -12.66 1.77
CA VAL A 327 -9.47 -13.33 2.03
C VAL A 327 -8.38 -12.53 1.36
N VAL A 328 -7.47 -11.97 2.16
CA VAL A 328 -6.39 -11.06 1.74
C VAL A 328 -5.64 -11.62 0.54
N ARG A 329 -5.35 -12.92 0.61
CA ARG A 329 -4.61 -13.67 -0.42
C ARG A 329 -5.30 -13.81 -1.78
N THR A 330 -6.57 -13.41 -1.88
CA THR A 330 -7.34 -13.43 -3.14
C THR A 330 -7.59 -12.04 -3.73
N SER A 331 -7.17 -10.98 -3.04
CA SER A 331 -7.41 -9.59 -3.44
C SER A 331 -6.97 -9.28 -4.87
N CYS A 332 -5.78 -9.76 -5.25
CA CYS A 332 -5.18 -9.44 -6.53
C CYS A 332 -5.85 -10.13 -7.72
N THR A 333 -6.51 -11.28 -7.53
CA THR A 333 -7.18 -11.98 -8.66
C THR A 333 -8.39 -11.20 -9.17
N THR A 334 -8.92 -10.29 -8.35
CA THR A 334 -10.01 -9.37 -8.71
C THR A 334 -9.61 -8.44 -9.86
N CYS A 335 -8.38 -7.93 -9.88
CA CYS A 335 -7.87 -7.06 -10.95
C CYS A 335 -7.05 -7.79 -12.01
N HIS A 336 -6.32 -8.83 -11.61
CA HIS A 336 -5.30 -9.46 -12.46
C HIS A 336 -5.73 -10.81 -13.04
N GLY A 337 -6.93 -11.31 -12.73
CA GLY A 337 -7.38 -12.65 -13.13
C GLY A 337 -6.75 -13.78 -12.30
N SER A 338 -7.17 -15.01 -12.57
CA SER A 338 -6.95 -16.17 -11.69
C SER A 338 -5.60 -16.89 -11.78
N GLY A 339 -4.70 -16.57 -12.72
CA GLY A 339 -3.57 -17.49 -12.99
C GLY A 339 -2.21 -16.87 -13.30
N ALA A 340 -2.14 -15.86 -14.17
CA ALA A 340 -0.83 -15.45 -14.67
C ALA A 340 -0.08 -14.56 -13.66
N ILE A 341 1.01 -15.10 -13.11
CA ILE A 341 2.11 -14.35 -12.48
C ILE A 341 2.54 -13.16 -13.37
N LEU A 342 2.30 -13.23 -14.69
CA LEU A 342 2.69 -12.22 -15.68
C LEU A 342 1.59 -11.26 -16.09
N SER A 343 0.44 -11.25 -15.43
CA SER A 343 -0.60 -10.22 -15.64
C SER A 343 -0.06 -8.78 -15.51
N THR A 344 1.12 -8.59 -14.91
CA THR A 344 1.85 -7.32 -14.86
C THR A 344 2.44 -6.88 -16.20
N GLY A 345 2.66 -7.79 -17.14
CA GLY A 345 3.17 -7.53 -18.49
C GLY A 345 2.11 -7.47 -19.58
N PHE A 346 0.82 -7.53 -19.22
CA PHE A 346 -0.28 -7.59 -20.18
C PHE A 346 -1.45 -6.72 -19.71
N ARG A 347 -2.04 -5.95 -20.62
CA ARG A 347 -3.23 -5.13 -20.36
C ARG A 347 -4.40 -5.72 -21.13
N LEU A 348 -5.59 -5.78 -20.51
CA LEU A 348 -6.81 -6.06 -21.27
C LEU A 348 -7.00 -4.96 -22.33
N ALA A 349 -6.90 -5.35 -23.59
CA ALA A 349 -6.91 -4.43 -24.72
C ALA A 349 -8.31 -4.30 -25.33
N GLY A 350 -9.13 -5.35 -25.22
CA GLY A 350 -10.53 -5.28 -25.63
C GLY A 350 -11.20 -6.64 -25.74
N PHE A 351 -12.37 -6.61 -26.38
CA PHE A 351 -13.11 -7.78 -26.81
C PHE A 351 -13.07 -7.85 -28.34
N ASP A 352 -12.81 -9.03 -28.87
CA ASP A 352 -12.98 -9.28 -30.29
C ASP A 352 -14.49 -9.42 -30.59
N PRO A 353 -15.09 -8.53 -31.38
CA PRO A 353 -16.53 -8.57 -31.63
C PRO A 353 -16.97 -9.79 -32.46
N ALA A 354 -16.07 -10.46 -33.17
CA ALA A 354 -16.39 -11.65 -33.95
C ALA A 354 -16.43 -12.91 -33.08
N THR A 355 -15.47 -13.06 -32.15
CA THR A 355 -15.36 -14.26 -31.29
C THR A 355 -15.96 -14.07 -29.90
N HIS A 356 -16.29 -12.84 -29.51
CA HIS A 356 -16.64 -12.44 -28.15
C HIS A 356 -15.55 -12.77 -27.11
N GLU A 357 -14.31 -13.00 -27.54
CA GLU A 357 -13.20 -13.32 -26.67
C GLU A 357 -12.44 -12.06 -26.23
N ARG A 358 -11.85 -12.12 -25.04
CA ARG A 358 -10.94 -11.08 -24.55
C ARG A 358 -9.59 -11.22 -25.24
N PHE A 359 -8.95 -10.10 -25.55
CA PHE A 359 -7.54 -10.09 -25.94
C PHE A 359 -6.76 -9.10 -25.11
N TYR A 360 -5.46 -9.40 -24.97
CA TYR A 360 -4.54 -8.64 -24.15
C TYR A 360 -3.40 -8.11 -24.99
N ASP A 361 -3.00 -6.87 -24.75
CA ASP A 361 -1.80 -6.28 -25.34
C ASP A 361 -0.62 -6.48 -24.38
N GLY A 362 0.53 -6.87 -24.93
CA GLY A 362 1.76 -6.92 -24.16
C GLY A 362 2.25 -5.51 -23.83
N ILE A 363 2.58 -5.29 -22.57
CA ILE A 363 3.30 -4.11 -22.10
C ILE A 363 4.79 -4.40 -22.28
N PRO A 364 5.52 -3.63 -23.10
CA PRO A 364 6.95 -3.85 -23.26
C PRO A 364 7.66 -3.62 -21.92
N LEU A 365 8.20 -4.70 -21.36
CA LEU A 365 8.95 -4.66 -20.10
C LEU A 365 10.43 -4.39 -20.35
N LYS A 366 11.11 -3.93 -19.31
CA LYS A 366 12.58 -3.82 -19.24
C LYS A 366 13.04 -3.94 -17.79
N ALA A 367 14.33 -4.25 -17.59
CA ALA A 367 14.95 -4.03 -16.30
C ALA A 367 14.88 -2.53 -15.93
N SER A 368 14.67 -2.23 -14.66
CA SER A 368 14.52 -0.86 -14.13
C SER A 368 15.38 -0.68 -12.88
N THR A 369 15.36 0.53 -12.32
CA THR A 369 16.01 0.87 -11.05
C THR A 369 15.02 1.43 -10.06
N LEU A 370 15.38 1.43 -8.79
CA LEU A 370 14.57 2.02 -7.72
C LEU A 370 14.30 3.50 -8.00
N GLU A 371 15.35 4.23 -8.37
CA GLU A 371 15.30 5.67 -8.65
C GLU A 371 14.32 5.96 -9.79
N ARG A 372 14.39 5.18 -10.88
CA ARG A 372 13.48 5.38 -12.01
C ARG A 372 12.02 5.17 -11.64
N GLU A 373 11.67 4.05 -10.99
CA GLU A 373 10.26 3.79 -10.64
C GLU A 373 9.75 4.77 -9.56
N ALA A 374 10.62 5.22 -8.65
CA ALA A 374 10.31 6.26 -7.68
C ALA A 374 10.07 7.61 -8.35
N ASP A 375 10.94 8.02 -9.28
CA ASP A 375 10.81 9.29 -10.02
C ASP A 375 9.53 9.31 -10.88
N LEU A 376 9.18 8.18 -11.51
CA LEU A 376 7.93 8.05 -12.25
C LEU A 376 6.71 8.18 -11.34
N THR A 377 6.78 7.61 -10.13
CA THR A 377 5.74 7.74 -9.12
C THR A 377 5.60 9.18 -8.62
N ALA A 378 6.71 9.81 -8.25
CA ALA A 378 6.75 11.20 -7.78
C ALA A 378 6.31 12.18 -8.87
N SER A 379 6.69 11.95 -10.13
CA SER A 379 6.24 12.74 -11.28
C SER A 379 4.71 12.67 -11.43
N ARG A 380 4.13 11.47 -11.32
CA ARG A 380 2.67 11.31 -11.35
C ARG A 380 2.02 12.12 -10.21
N GLN A 381 2.50 11.95 -8.99
CA GLN A 381 1.98 12.67 -7.83
C GLN A 381 2.00 14.18 -8.05
N ARG A 382 3.10 14.73 -8.58
CA ARG A 382 3.22 16.17 -8.83
C ARG A 382 2.18 16.72 -9.80
N ASN A 383 1.64 15.85 -10.66
CA ASN A 383 0.59 16.17 -11.63
C ASN A 383 -0.83 15.86 -11.11
N ASP A 384 -0.97 15.38 -9.87
CA ASP A 384 -2.26 15.07 -9.25
C ASP A 384 -2.87 16.33 -8.59
N ASP A 385 -4.19 16.50 -8.67
CA ASP A 385 -4.88 17.67 -8.13
C ASP A 385 -4.69 17.82 -6.60
N SER A 386 -4.59 16.70 -5.86
CA SER A 386 -4.38 16.77 -4.42
C SER A 386 -2.97 17.25 -4.05
N TRP A 387 -2.00 17.06 -4.95
CA TRP A 387 -0.68 17.65 -4.79
C TRP A 387 -0.71 19.17 -4.94
N GLN A 388 -1.46 19.67 -5.92
CA GLN A 388 -1.65 21.12 -6.10
C GLN A 388 -2.37 21.74 -4.91
N LEU A 389 -3.31 21.01 -4.31
CA LEU A 389 -3.93 21.39 -3.05
C LEU A 389 -2.92 21.49 -1.91
N LEU A 390 -2.14 20.42 -1.66
CA LEU A 390 -1.12 20.42 -0.62
C LEU A 390 -0.17 21.62 -0.79
N ASN A 391 0.34 21.86 -2.00
CA ASN A 391 1.22 22.99 -2.29
C ASN A 391 0.58 24.36 -2.09
N ARG A 392 -0.75 24.48 -2.23
CA ARG A 392 -1.45 25.75 -1.98
C ARG A 392 -1.43 26.11 -0.50
N TYR A 393 -1.55 25.10 0.37
CA TYR A 393 -1.59 25.28 1.82
C TYR A 393 -0.21 25.12 2.48
N TRP A 394 0.78 24.63 1.75
CA TRP A 394 2.18 24.55 2.17
C TRP A 394 2.89 25.86 1.81
N PRO A 395 3.22 26.74 2.78
CA PRO A 395 3.90 27.99 2.48
C PRO A 395 5.24 27.73 1.80
N LYS A 396 5.53 28.53 0.78
CA LYS A 396 6.84 28.59 0.15
C LYS A 396 7.65 29.61 0.92
N ASP A 397 8.41 29.15 1.90
CA ASP A 397 9.41 29.98 2.58
C ASP A 397 10.65 30.16 1.70
#